data_AF-A0A1M7MYF0-F1
#
_entry.id   AF-A0A1M7MYF0-F1
#
_cell.length_a   1.000
_cell.length_b   1.000
_cell.length_c   1.000
_cell.angle_alpha   90.00
_cell.angle_beta   90.00
_cell.angle_gamma   90.00
#
_symmetry.space_group_name_H-M   'P 1'
#
loop_
_entity.id
_entity.type
_entity.pdbx_description
1 polymer ?
#
loop_
_entity_poly.entity_id
_entity_poly.type
_entity_poly.pdbx_seq_one_letter_code
_entity_poly.pdbx_strand_id
1 'polypeptide(L)'
;MAHVHHFTYGLITLVLSYAVSVLGCLLGLICTARARETPRVAWRVRWLALGAVSIGGTGIWLMHFLAMLGFTVSNTFVFYDPALTALSALMAVGIVAVGIFVVGLGRPSMLKVLVGGVVTGLGVAGMHFTGMAAMRVLDGAVQYDPFLVALSVGIAVVAATVALWFTIVIKSRPALAAASPIMAIAVTGMHYTGMFAASVREVGGRGRVEGVDVTTLLVPSAVIVGTVLIALLYATLSAPAAEERAAEALMARLLRECDEQEPPPAARPTRATMRTQLRHTVALRDDAPAEPTPGSAFVPR
;
A
#
# COMPACT_ATOMS: atom_id res chain seq x y z
N MET A 1 -30.56 -3.33 -33.04
CA MET A 1 -29.31 -3.25 -32.27
C MET A 1 -29.68 -2.60 -30.95
N ALA A 2 -29.54 -3.30 -29.82
CA ALA A 2 -29.80 -2.70 -28.52
C ALA A 2 -28.74 -1.64 -28.22
N HIS A 3 -29.15 -0.43 -27.86
CA HIS A 3 -28.23 0.61 -27.41
C HIS A 3 -27.64 0.22 -26.05
N VAL A 4 -26.31 0.16 -26.01
CA VAL A 4 -25.53 -0.09 -24.80
C VAL A 4 -25.37 1.24 -24.06
N HIS A 5 -26.05 1.39 -22.92
CA HIS A 5 -25.78 2.50 -22.02
C HIS A 5 -24.60 2.14 -21.12
N HIS A 6 -23.43 2.71 -21.41
CA HIS A 6 -22.22 2.50 -20.61
C HIS A 6 -22.29 3.14 -19.19
N PHE A 7 -23.37 3.87 -18.88
CA PHE A 7 -23.48 4.73 -17.68
C PHE A 7 -24.91 4.80 -17.12
N THR A 8 -25.53 3.69 -16.77
CA THR A 8 -26.92 3.73 -16.24
C THR A 8 -27.03 4.33 -14.84
N TYR A 9 -25.94 4.28 -14.07
CA TYR A 9 -25.77 5.08 -12.84
C TYR A 9 -24.90 6.33 -13.06
N GLY A 10 -24.74 6.77 -14.32
CA GLY A 10 -23.95 7.95 -14.69
C GLY A 10 -22.45 7.81 -14.40
N LEU A 11 -21.80 8.95 -14.18
CA LEU A 11 -20.38 9.07 -13.80
C LEU A 11 -20.04 8.41 -12.44
N ILE A 12 -21.03 8.02 -11.64
CA ILE A 12 -20.80 7.57 -10.25
C ILE A 12 -20.03 6.24 -10.22
N THR A 13 -20.41 5.25 -11.02
CA THR A 13 -19.71 3.95 -11.05
C THR A 13 -18.30 4.08 -11.62
N LEU A 14 -18.10 4.98 -12.59
CA LEU A 14 -16.79 5.33 -13.11
C LEU A 14 -15.90 5.96 -12.03
N VAL A 15 -16.41 6.98 -11.34
CA VAL A 15 -15.66 7.68 -10.29
C VAL A 15 -15.38 6.75 -9.12
N LEU A 16 -16.35 5.94 -8.70
CA LEU A 16 -16.21 5.00 -7.60
C LEU A 16 -15.21 3.88 -7.94
N SER A 17 -15.33 3.24 -9.11
CA SER A 17 -14.40 2.21 -9.55
C SER A 17 -12.97 2.78 -9.69
N TYR A 18 -12.82 3.97 -10.26
CA TYR A 18 -11.55 4.68 -10.32
C TYR A 18 -10.98 4.95 -8.91
N ALA A 19 -11.77 5.49 -7.98
CA ALA A 19 -11.32 5.77 -6.62
C ALA A 19 -10.87 4.50 -5.88
N VAL A 20 -11.62 3.40 -6.02
CA VAL A 20 -11.25 2.10 -5.47
C VAL A 20 -9.95 1.59 -6.10
N SER A 21 -9.76 1.82 -7.40
CA SER A 21 -8.51 1.50 -8.09
C SER A 21 -7.31 2.29 -7.53
N VAL A 22 -7.48 3.60 -7.33
CA VAL A 22 -6.45 4.48 -6.74
C VAL A 22 -6.07 3.99 -5.35
N LEU A 23 -7.05 3.65 -4.50
CA LEU A 23 -6.80 3.16 -3.14
C LEU A 23 -6.05 1.83 -3.13
N GLY A 24 -6.48 0.86 -3.96
CA GLY A 24 -5.80 -0.42 -4.09
C GLY A 24 -4.38 -0.30 -4.63
N CYS A 25 -4.17 0.54 -5.66
CA CYS A 25 -2.85 0.83 -6.20
C CYS A 25 -1.95 1.53 -5.17
N LEU A 26 -2.47 2.51 -4.43
CA LEU A 26 -1.71 3.26 -3.42
C LEU A 26 -1.23 2.33 -2.29
N LEU A 27 -2.15 1.60 -1.68
CA LEU A 27 -1.83 0.72 -0.56
C LEU A 27 -0.91 -0.42 -1.00
N GLY A 28 -1.10 -0.99 -2.19
CA GLY A 28 -0.19 -2.00 -2.70
C GLY A 28 1.21 -1.46 -3.04
N LEU A 29 1.31 -0.24 -3.55
CA LEU A 29 2.61 0.42 -3.73
C LEU A 29 3.32 0.72 -2.39
N ILE A 30 2.57 1.15 -1.36
CA ILE A 30 3.12 1.33 -0.01
C ILE A 30 3.63 -0.01 0.55
N CYS A 31 2.86 -1.10 0.38
CA CYS A 31 3.26 -2.43 0.82
C CYS A 31 4.52 -2.91 0.09
N THR A 32 4.58 -2.77 -1.23
CA THR A 32 5.77 -3.14 -2.01
C THR A 32 6.98 -2.29 -1.66
N ALA A 33 6.81 -0.99 -1.37
CA ALA A 33 7.88 -0.14 -0.87
C ALA A 33 8.44 -0.62 0.48
N ARG A 34 7.55 -0.94 1.44
CA ARG A 34 7.94 -1.50 2.74
C ARG A 34 8.61 -2.86 2.64
N ALA A 35 8.21 -3.68 1.67
CA ALA A 35 8.86 -4.97 1.42
C ALA A 35 10.36 -4.81 1.11
N ARG A 36 10.75 -3.73 0.40
CA ARG A 36 12.15 -3.45 0.05
C ARG A 36 12.99 -2.98 1.24
N GLU A 37 12.37 -2.27 2.18
CA GLU A 37 13.02 -1.75 3.39
C GLU A 37 13.15 -2.82 4.49
N THR A 38 12.49 -3.97 4.32
CA THR A 38 12.43 -5.02 5.33
C THR A 38 13.57 -6.03 5.13
N PRO A 39 14.52 -6.16 6.09
CA PRO A 39 15.66 -7.08 5.94
C PRO A 39 15.27 -8.55 6.02
N ARG A 40 14.28 -8.87 6.86
CA ARG A 40 13.83 -10.25 7.09
C ARG A 40 12.95 -10.75 5.94
N VAL A 41 13.38 -11.82 5.28
CA VAL A 41 12.70 -12.42 4.12
C VAL A 41 11.23 -12.75 4.41
N ALA A 42 10.94 -13.36 5.56
CA ALA A 42 9.57 -13.72 5.94
C ALA A 42 8.62 -12.50 5.98
N TRP A 43 9.09 -11.37 6.52
CA TRP A 43 8.31 -10.14 6.59
C TRP A 43 8.20 -9.45 5.22
N ARG A 44 9.27 -9.50 4.41
CA ARG A 44 9.24 -9.03 3.02
C ARG A 44 8.17 -9.77 2.20
N VAL A 45 8.12 -11.10 2.30
CA VAL A 45 7.10 -11.92 1.63
C VAL A 45 5.69 -11.51 2.06
N ARG A 46 5.46 -11.27 3.35
CA ARG A 46 4.16 -10.79 3.85
C ARG A 46 3.77 -9.46 3.23
N TRP A 47 4.68 -8.48 3.15
CA TRP A 47 4.41 -7.20 2.50
C TRP A 47 4.13 -7.33 1.00
N LEU A 48 4.85 -8.20 0.28
CA LEU A 48 4.57 -8.45 -1.14
C LEU A 48 3.21 -9.12 -1.34
N ALA A 49 2.84 -10.07 -0.48
CA ALA A 49 1.53 -10.72 -0.50
C ALA A 49 0.40 -9.71 -0.25
N LEU A 50 0.55 -8.86 0.77
CA LEU A 50 -0.39 -7.77 1.05
C LEU A 50 -0.50 -6.79 -0.14
N GLY A 51 0.63 -6.47 -0.78
CA GLY A 51 0.66 -5.64 -1.97
C GLY A 51 -0.09 -6.26 -3.15
N ALA A 52 0.05 -7.57 -3.36
CA ALA A 52 -0.65 -8.30 -4.41
C ALA A 52 -2.16 -8.38 -4.18
N VAL A 53 -2.60 -8.61 -2.94
CA VAL A 53 -4.02 -8.56 -2.59
C VAL A 53 -4.60 -7.16 -2.80
N SER A 54 -3.85 -6.12 -2.45
CA SER A 54 -4.29 -4.73 -2.60
C SER A 54 -4.39 -4.30 -4.06
N ILE A 55 -3.34 -4.50 -4.86
CA ILE A 55 -3.36 -4.15 -6.29
C ILE A 55 -4.31 -5.08 -7.05
N GLY A 56 -4.13 -6.40 -6.95
CA GLY A 56 -4.92 -7.37 -7.70
C GLY A 56 -6.38 -7.44 -7.26
N GLY A 57 -6.62 -7.58 -5.96
CA GLY A 57 -7.97 -7.73 -5.40
C GLY A 57 -8.78 -6.45 -5.41
N THR A 58 -8.23 -5.35 -4.89
CA THR A 58 -8.93 -4.06 -4.86
C THR A 58 -8.72 -3.27 -6.15
N GLY A 59 -7.46 -3.04 -6.51
CA GLY A 59 -7.07 -2.10 -7.56
C GLY A 59 -7.57 -2.51 -8.96
N ILE A 60 -7.60 -3.81 -9.22
CA ILE A 60 -7.95 -4.40 -10.51
C ILE A 60 -9.31 -5.12 -10.44
N TRP A 61 -9.47 -6.14 -9.60
CA TRP A 61 -10.67 -6.97 -9.60
C TRP A 61 -11.93 -6.26 -9.07
N LEU A 62 -11.87 -5.66 -7.88
CA LEU A 62 -13.04 -4.94 -7.34
C LEU A 62 -13.38 -3.73 -8.21
N MET A 63 -12.37 -3.00 -8.71
CA MET A 63 -12.58 -1.94 -9.70
C MET A 63 -13.35 -2.48 -10.91
N HIS A 64 -12.87 -3.58 -11.51
CA HIS A 64 -13.49 -4.19 -12.68
C HIS A 64 -14.95 -4.58 -12.41
N PHE A 65 -15.22 -5.24 -11.28
CA PHE A 65 -16.58 -5.66 -10.91
C PHE A 65 -17.49 -4.45 -10.63
N LEU A 66 -16.99 -3.42 -9.94
CA LEU A 66 -17.72 -2.17 -9.71
C LEU A 66 -18.03 -1.42 -11.02
N ALA A 67 -17.12 -1.44 -11.98
CA ALA A 67 -17.32 -0.82 -13.27
C ALA A 67 -18.36 -1.57 -14.12
N MET A 68 -18.37 -2.92 -14.07
CA MET A 68 -19.40 -3.74 -14.72
C MET A 68 -20.81 -3.51 -14.14
N LEU A 69 -20.97 -3.13 -12.87
CA LEU A 69 -22.29 -2.71 -12.33
C LEU A 69 -22.88 -1.50 -13.05
N GLY A 70 -22.00 -0.59 -13.51
CA GLY A 70 -22.43 0.60 -14.25
C GLY A 70 -22.97 0.26 -15.64
N PHE A 71 -22.67 -0.95 -16.12
CA PHE A 71 -23.10 -1.45 -17.40
C PHE A 71 -24.47 -2.13 -17.27
N THR A 72 -25.50 -1.49 -17.80
CA THR A 72 -26.79 -2.17 -17.99
C THR A 72 -27.06 -2.26 -19.48
N VAL A 73 -27.40 -3.46 -19.92
CA VAL A 73 -28.00 -3.66 -21.24
C VAL A 73 -29.46 -3.27 -21.11
N SER A 74 -29.91 -2.32 -21.92
CA SER A 74 -31.29 -1.81 -21.91
C SER A 74 -32.31 -2.96 -21.79
N ASN A 75 -33.21 -2.86 -20.81
CA ASN A 75 -34.34 -3.79 -20.60
C ASN A 75 -34.02 -5.26 -20.24
N THR A 76 -32.80 -5.58 -19.79
CA THR A 76 -32.43 -6.98 -19.48
C THR A 76 -31.71 -7.12 -18.14
N PHE A 77 -32.10 -8.13 -17.34
CA PHE A 77 -31.39 -8.48 -16.11
C PHE A 77 -30.08 -9.22 -16.44
N VAL A 78 -28.96 -8.75 -15.86
CA VAL A 78 -27.65 -9.41 -15.98
C VAL A 78 -27.41 -10.21 -14.72
N PHE A 79 -27.27 -11.53 -14.88
CA PHE A 79 -26.90 -12.43 -13.80
C PHE A 79 -25.42 -12.77 -13.87
N TYR A 80 -24.84 -13.15 -12.75
CA TYR A 80 -23.42 -13.47 -12.66
C TYR A 80 -23.20 -14.91 -12.22
N ASP A 81 -22.24 -15.58 -12.86
CA ASP A 81 -21.74 -16.87 -12.42
C ASP A 81 -20.76 -16.67 -11.24
N PRO A 82 -21.09 -17.14 -10.03
CA PRO A 82 -20.25 -16.93 -8.85
C PRO A 82 -18.90 -17.65 -8.95
N ALA A 83 -18.82 -18.79 -9.66
CA ALA A 83 -17.59 -19.55 -9.79
C ALA A 83 -16.60 -18.83 -10.71
N LEU A 84 -17.05 -18.32 -11.86
CA LEU A 84 -16.21 -17.52 -12.76
C LEU A 84 -15.81 -16.18 -12.14
N THR A 85 -16.71 -15.57 -11.35
CA THR A 85 -16.41 -14.34 -10.60
C THR A 85 -15.33 -14.56 -9.54
N ALA A 86 -15.39 -15.69 -8.82
CA ALA A 86 -14.35 -16.07 -7.87
C ALA A 86 -13.03 -16.42 -8.59
N LEU A 87 -13.10 -17.12 -9.72
CA LEU A 87 -11.92 -17.45 -10.53
C LEU A 87 -11.21 -16.19 -11.02
N SER A 88 -11.95 -15.19 -11.50
CA SER A 88 -11.36 -13.91 -11.91
C SER A 88 -10.69 -13.19 -10.73
N ALA A 89 -11.28 -13.23 -9.53
CA ALA A 89 -10.65 -12.68 -8.32
C ALA A 89 -9.31 -13.35 -8.00
N LEU A 90 -9.28 -14.68 -8.06
CA LEU A 90 -8.08 -15.48 -7.83
C LEU A 90 -7.01 -15.22 -8.89
N MET A 91 -7.40 -15.09 -10.16
CA MET A 91 -6.49 -14.72 -11.25
C MET A 91 -5.87 -13.34 -11.01
N ALA A 92 -6.67 -12.35 -10.59
CA ALA A 92 -6.19 -11.00 -10.33
C ALA A 92 -5.09 -10.97 -9.26
N VAL A 93 -5.37 -11.57 -8.10
CA VAL A 93 -4.42 -11.62 -6.98
C VAL A 93 -3.21 -12.48 -7.34
N GLY A 94 -3.45 -13.65 -7.96
CA GLY A 94 -2.40 -14.60 -8.32
C GLY A 94 -1.41 -14.03 -9.34
N ILE A 95 -1.88 -13.43 -10.44
CA ILE A 95 -0.99 -12.92 -11.47
C ILE A 95 -0.22 -11.68 -11.00
N VAL A 96 -0.87 -10.80 -10.24
CA VAL A 96 -0.18 -9.64 -9.65
C VAL A 96 0.84 -10.10 -8.62
N ALA A 97 0.56 -11.14 -7.83
CA ALA A 97 1.54 -11.75 -6.94
C ALA A 97 2.74 -12.27 -7.72
N VAL A 98 2.55 -13.00 -8.82
CA VAL A 98 3.67 -13.45 -9.66
C VAL A 98 4.53 -12.27 -10.12
N GLY A 99 3.94 -11.22 -10.67
CA GLY A 99 4.68 -10.03 -11.13
C GLY A 99 5.46 -9.35 -10.01
N ILE A 100 4.79 -9.07 -8.89
CA ILE A 100 5.40 -8.40 -7.73
C ILE A 100 6.48 -9.26 -7.08
N PHE A 101 6.33 -10.58 -7.02
CA PHE A 101 7.36 -11.46 -6.44
C PHE A 101 8.57 -11.63 -7.37
N VAL A 102 8.36 -11.72 -8.68
CA VAL A 102 9.45 -11.79 -9.68
C VAL A 102 10.34 -10.55 -9.60
N VAL A 103 9.73 -9.37 -9.50
CA VAL A 103 10.45 -8.09 -9.43
C VAL A 103 10.92 -7.77 -8.01
N GLY A 104 10.09 -8.11 -7.02
CA GLY A 104 10.26 -7.77 -5.62
C GLY A 104 11.16 -8.72 -4.84
N LEU A 105 11.62 -9.84 -5.42
CA LEU A 105 12.62 -10.73 -4.83
C LEU A 105 13.96 -10.67 -5.59
N GLY A 106 15.04 -10.43 -4.84
CA GLY A 106 16.41 -10.36 -5.37
C GLY A 106 16.79 -8.98 -5.93
N ARG A 107 17.74 -8.98 -6.88
CA ARG A 107 18.27 -7.75 -7.51
C ARG A 107 17.30 -7.19 -8.55
N PRO A 108 17.14 -5.85 -8.62
CA PRO A 108 16.33 -5.21 -9.66
C PRO A 108 16.96 -5.45 -11.03
N SER A 109 16.13 -5.78 -12.02
CA SER A 109 16.56 -6.02 -13.39
C SER A 109 15.45 -5.59 -14.33
N MET A 110 15.78 -4.81 -15.37
CA MET A 110 14.82 -4.39 -16.39
C MET A 110 14.22 -5.56 -17.15
N LEU A 111 14.99 -6.64 -17.34
CA LEU A 111 14.47 -7.86 -17.98
C LEU A 111 13.35 -8.50 -17.15
N LYS A 112 13.49 -8.52 -15.81
CA LYS A 112 12.44 -9.02 -14.91
C LYS A 112 11.18 -8.16 -14.97
N VAL A 113 11.33 -6.84 -15.14
CA VAL A 113 10.20 -5.92 -15.31
C VAL A 113 9.48 -6.17 -16.63
N LEU A 114 10.21 -6.35 -17.73
CA LEU A 114 9.62 -6.61 -19.04
C LEU A 114 8.89 -7.96 -19.06
N VAL A 115 9.56 -9.04 -18.64
CA VAL A 115 8.97 -10.39 -18.60
C VAL A 115 7.80 -10.43 -17.61
N GLY A 116 8.00 -9.87 -16.40
CA GLY A 116 6.95 -9.78 -15.39
C GLY A 116 5.77 -8.93 -15.87
N GLY A 117 6.01 -7.86 -16.62
CA GLY A 117 5.00 -6.96 -17.16
C GLY A 117 4.16 -7.63 -18.24
N VAL A 118 4.77 -8.38 -19.15
CA VAL A 118 4.07 -9.20 -20.14
C VAL A 118 3.20 -10.26 -19.45
N VAL A 119 3.78 -11.05 -18.54
CA VAL A 119 3.04 -12.12 -17.83
C VAL A 119 1.88 -11.54 -17.02
N THR A 120 2.14 -10.46 -16.27
CA THR A 120 1.13 -9.81 -15.43
C THR A 120 0.04 -9.18 -16.28
N GLY A 121 0.40 -8.47 -17.36
CA GLY A 121 -0.55 -7.84 -18.26
C GLY A 121 -1.46 -8.84 -18.97
N LEU A 122 -0.90 -9.94 -19.47
CA LEU A 122 -1.69 -11.02 -20.08
C LEU A 122 -2.64 -11.67 -19.07
N GLY A 123 -2.20 -11.92 -17.84
CA GLY A 123 -3.09 -12.48 -16.82
C GLY A 123 -4.14 -11.47 -16.31
N VAL A 124 -3.83 -10.18 -16.28
CA VAL A 124 -4.83 -9.12 -15.97
C VAL A 124 -5.87 -9.02 -17.08
N ALA A 125 -5.46 -9.07 -18.35
CA ALA A 125 -6.40 -9.15 -19.47
C ALA A 125 -7.23 -10.44 -19.41
N GLY A 126 -6.60 -11.59 -19.14
CA GLY A 126 -7.29 -12.86 -18.95
C GLY A 126 -8.31 -12.81 -17.81
N MET A 127 -7.97 -12.17 -16.70
CA MET A 127 -8.90 -11.91 -15.59
C MET A 127 -10.08 -11.06 -16.05
N HIS A 128 -9.83 -9.95 -16.76
CA HIS A 128 -10.87 -9.07 -17.26
C HIS A 128 -11.87 -9.83 -18.15
N PHE A 129 -11.39 -10.59 -19.14
CA PHE A 129 -12.28 -11.35 -20.02
C PHE A 129 -12.93 -12.56 -19.33
N THR A 130 -12.30 -13.14 -18.31
CA THR A 130 -12.94 -14.16 -17.45
C THR A 130 -14.08 -13.55 -16.63
N GLY A 131 -13.89 -12.34 -16.08
CA GLY A 131 -14.93 -11.58 -15.40
C GLY A 131 -16.08 -11.20 -16.34
N MET A 132 -15.76 -10.82 -17.58
CA MET A 132 -16.77 -10.58 -18.61
C MET A 132 -17.56 -11.84 -18.97
N ALA A 133 -16.87 -12.99 -19.08
CA ALA A 133 -17.52 -14.27 -19.36
C ALA A 133 -18.42 -14.76 -18.21
N ALA A 134 -18.25 -14.22 -16.98
CA ALA A 134 -19.15 -14.50 -15.87
C ALA A 134 -20.52 -13.82 -16.05
N MET A 135 -20.62 -12.78 -16.89
CA MET A 135 -21.89 -12.12 -17.18
C MET A 135 -22.77 -13.01 -18.05
N ARG A 136 -23.95 -13.33 -17.53
CA ARG A 136 -25.00 -14.05 -18.25
C ARG A 136 -26.10 -13.06 -18.59
N VAL A 137 -26.17 -12.67 -19.85
CA VAL A 137 -27.21 -11.80 -20.39
C VAL A 137 -28.37 -12.67 -20.89
N LEU A 138 -29.58 -12.40 -20.39
CA LEU A 138 -30.80 -13.07 -20.85
C LEU A 138 -30.99 -12.79 -22.35
N ASP A 139 -31.13 -13.84 -23.15
CA ASP A 139 -31.40 -13.77 -24.61
C ASP A 139 -30.37 -12.94 -25.42
N GLY A 140 -29.11 -12.91 -24.99
CA GLY A 140 -28.04 -12.19 -25.67
C GLY A 140 -26.71 -12.92 -25.68
N ALA A 141 -26.01 -12.94 -26.81
CA ALA A 141 -24.63 -13.41 -26.91
C ALA A 141 -23.66 -12.21 -26.98
N VAL A 142 -22.64 -12.21 -26.11
CA VAL A 142 -21.59 -11.19 -26.14
C VAL A 142 -20.62 -11.52 -27.28
N GLN A 143 -20.46 -10.57 -28.21
CA GLN A 143 -19.49 -10.63 -29.29
C GLN A 143 -18.41 -9.59 -29.06
N TYR A 144 -17.18 -9.91 -29.47
CA TYR A 144 -16.02 -9.04 -29.28
C TYR A 144 -15.43 -8.61 -30.62
N ASP A 145 -15.06 -7.33 -30.72
CA ASP A 145 -14.18 -6.85 -31.78
C ASP A 145 -12.72 -7.29 -31.50
N PRO A 146 -12.08 -8.12 -32.35
CA PRO A 146 -10.74 -8.62 -32.11
C PRO A 146 -9.67 -7.53 -32.01
N PHE A 147 -9.83 -6.42 -32.74
CA PHE A 147 -8.88 -5.31 -32.73
C PHE A 147 -8.92 -4.57 -31.40
N LEU A 148 -10.12 -4.28 -30.88
CA LEU A 148 -10.29 -3.61 -29.59
C LEU A 148 -9.89 -4.51 -28.42
N VAL A 149 -10.09 -5.83 -28.52
CA VAL A 149 -9.55 -6.82 -27.58
C VAL A 149 -8.03 -6.77 -27.56
N ALA A 150 -7.38 -6.83 -28.75
CA ALA A 150 -5.93 -6.75 -28.85
C ALA A 150 -5.38 -5.42 -28.29
N LEU A 151 -6.07 -4.31 -28.53
CA LEU A 151 -5.74 -3.00 -27.96
C LEU A 151 -5.83 -3.00 -26.43
N SER A 152 -6.92 -3.52 -25.86
CA SER A 152 -7.09 -3.66 -24.41
C SER A 152 -5.97 -4.52 -23.80
N VAL A 153 -5.63 -5.65 -24.42
CA VAL A 153 -4.50 -6.51 -24.00
C VAL A 153 -3.17 -5.74 -24.07
N GLY A 154 -2.94 -4.96 -25.12
CA GLY A 154 -1.76 -4.12 -25.25
C GLY A 154 -1.65 -3.08 -24.12
N ILE A 155 -2.75 -2.41 -23.80
CA ILE A 155 -2.82 -1.47 -22.66
C ILE A 155 -2.52 -2.22 -21.36
N ALA A 156 -3.06 -3.44 -21.16
CA ALA A 156 -2.81 -4.24 -19.97
C ALA A 156 -1.31 -4.54 -19.77
N VAL A 157 -0.61 -4.94 -20.84
CA VAL A 157 0.83 -5.23 -20.82
C VAL A 157 1.65 -3.98 -20.51
N VAL A 158 1.35 -2.85 -21.15
CA VAL A 158 2.04 -1.59 -20.88
C VAL A 158 1.79 -1.13 -19.43
N ALA A 159 0.53 -1.15 -18.99
CA ALA A 159 0.14 -0.77 -17.64
C ALA A 159 0.83 -1.62 -16.57
N ALA A 160 0.84 -2.95 -16.75
CA ALA A 160 1.50 -3.88 -15.83
C ALA A 160 3.02 -3.67 -15.80
N THR A 161 3.64 -3.41 -16.95
CA THR A 161 5.07 -3.12 -17.05
C THR A 161 5.43 -1.84 -16.29
N VAL A 162 4.66 -0.76 -16.49
CA VAL A 162 4.84 0.52 -15.80
C VAL A 162 4.61 0.37 -14.30
N ALA A 163 3.57 -0.36 -13.89
CA ALA A 163 3.29 -0.63 -12.48
C ALA A 163 4.43 -1.36 -11.80
N LEU A 164 4.96 -2.43 -12.42
CA LEU A 164 6.11 -3.16 -11.89
C LEU A 164 7.38 -2.29 -11.87
N TRP A 165 7.58 -1.45 -12.87
CA TRP A 165 8.69 -0.49 -12.89
C TRP A 165 8.61 0.51 -11.72
N PHE A 166 7.42 1.02 -11.41
CA PHE A 166 7.19 1.89 -10.25
C PHE A 166 7.56 1.22 -8.93
N THR A 167 7.36 -0.10 -8.79
CA THR A 167 7.78 -0.84 -7.60
C THR A 167 9.31 -0.89 -7.40
N ILE A 168 10.12 -0.51 -8.40
CA ILE A 168 11.58 -0.44 -8.28
C ILE A 168 12.06 1.00 -8.10
N VAL A 169 11.50 1.93 -8.89
CA VAL A 169 12.01 3.31 -8.97
C VAL A 169 11.47 4.18 -7.85
N ILE A 170 10.21 4.01 -7.47
CA ILE A 170 9.54 4.96 -6.57
C ILE A 170 9.80 4.59 -5.11
N LYS A 171 10.39 5.53 -4.38
CA LYS A 171 10.75 5.39 -2.96
C LYS A 171 10.04 6.39 -2.05
N SER A 172 9.73 7.59 -2.55
CA SER A 172 9.13 8.64 -1.71
C SER A 172 7.61 8.50 -1.65
N ARG A 173 7.05 8.75 -0.46
CA ARG A 173 5.60 8.80 -0.22
C ARG A 173 4.82 9.70 -1.19
N PRO A 174 5.24 10.95 -1.47
CA PRO A 174 4.53 11.79 -2.43
C PRO A 174 4.53 11.22 -3.85
N ALA A 175 5.63 10.58 -4.27
CA ALA A 175 5.68 9.95 -5.58
C ALA A 175 4.81 8.69 -5.66
N LEU A 176 4.66 7.94 -4.56
CA LEU A 176 3.69 6.83 -4.48
C LEU A 176 2.24 7.33 -4.61
N ALA A 177 1.92 8.45 -3.95
CA ALA A 177 0.61 9.09 -4.04
C ALA A 177 0.31 9.67 -5.44
N ALA A 178 1.34 10.10 -6.18
CA ALA A 178 1.20 10.55 -7.57
C ALA A 178 1.14 9.39 -8.57
N ALA A 179 1.77 8.25 -8.26
CA ALA A 179 1.78 7.07 -9.13
C ALA A 179 0.46 6.30 -9.09
N SER A 180 -0.25 6.27 -7.96
CA SER A 180 -1.49 5.50 -7.84
C SER A 180 -2.64 5.98 -8.73
N PRO A 181 -2.88 7.30 -8.94
CA PRO A 181 -3.83 7.79 -9.94
C PRO A 181 -3.45 7.40 -11.37
N ILE A 182 -2.15 7.50 -11.71
CA ILE A 182 -1.65 7.11 -13.05
C ILE A 182 -1.89 5.63 -13.31
N MET A 183 -1.59 4.77 -12.33
CA MET A 183 -1.90 3.34 -12.41
C MET A 183 -3.40 3.12 -12.55
N ALA A 184 -4.23 3.78 -11.75
CA ALA A 184 -5.69 3.65 -11.83
C ALA A 184 -6.24 4.04 -13.20
N ILE A 185 -5.74 5.12 -13.82
CA ILE A 185 -6.11 5.52 -15.20
C ILE A 185 -5.78 4.40 -16.19
N ALA A 186 -4.62 3.75 -16.05
CA ALA A 186 -4.23 2.67 -16.94
C ALA A 186 -5.12 1.42 -16.76
N VAL A 187 -5.46 1.05 -15.51
CA VAL A 187 -6.32 -0.10 -15.23
C VAL A 187 -7.76 0.16 -15.69
N THR A 188 -8.33 1.34 -15.39
CA THR A 188 -9.68 1.69 -15.86
C THR A 188 -9.70 1.85 -17.38
N GLY A 189 -8.68 2.45 -17.99
CA GLY A 189 -8.55 2.58 -19.44
C GLY A 189 -8.54 1.23 -20.16
N MET A 190 -7.78 0.25 -19.65
CA MET A 190 -7.81 -1.12 -20.16
C MET A 190 -9.20 -1.74 -20.06
N HIS A 191 -9.84 -1.59 -18.90
CA HIS A 191 -11.17 -2.12 -18.64
C HIS A 191 -12.21 -1.55 -19.60
N TYR A 192 -12.31 -0.23 -19.72
CA TYR A 192 -13.29 0.41 -20.60
C TYR A 192 -13.01 0.16 -22.08
N THR A 193 -11.74 0.01 -22.48
CA THR A 193 -11.41 -0.42 -23.85
C THR A 193 -11.92 -1.84 -24.12
N GLY A 194 -11.77 -2.76 -23.14
CA GLY A 194 -12.28 -4.12 -23.25
C GLY A 194 -13.82 -4.18 -23.25
N MET A 195 -14.48 -3.35 -22.43
CA MET A 195 -15.93 -3.17 -22.45
C MET A 195 -16.43 -2.62 -23.78
N PHE A 196 -15.73 -1.63 -24.35
CA PHE A 196 -16.07 -1.03 -25.64
C PHE A 196 -15.91 -2.03 -26.80
N ALA A 197 -15.05 -3.04 -26.64
CA ALA A 197 -14.93 -4.14 -27.59
C ALA A 197 -16.15 -5.07 -27.60
N ALA A 198 -16.95 -5.08 -26.53
CA ALA A 198 -18.07 -5.99 -26.36
C ALA A 198 -19.38 -5.40 -26.93
N SER A 199 -20.11 -6.20 -27.70
CA SER A 199 -21.45 -5.90 -28.18
C SER A 199 -22.40 -7.06 -27.84
N VAL A 200 -23.64 -6.74 -27.51
CA VAL A 200 -24.67 -7.76 -27.21
C VAL A 200 -25.55 -7.95 -28.42
N ARG A 201 -25.53 -9.15 -28.99
CA ARG A 201 -26.47 -9.55 -30.04
C ARG A 201 -27.65 -10.25 -29.39
N GLU A 202 -28.85 -9.69 -29.52
CA GLU A 202 -30.09 -10.35 -29.12
C GLU A 202 -30.24 -11.66 -29.90
N VAL A 203 -30.31 -12.77 -29.19
CA VAL A 203 -30.61 -14.09 -29.73
C VAL A 203 -31.94 -14.45 -29.12
N GLY A 204 -33.02 -14.33 -29.91
CA GLY A 204 -34.39 -14.57 -29.47
C GLY A 204 -34.56 -15.99 -28.91
N GLY A 205 -34.36 -16.12 -27.60
CA GLY A 205 -34.64 -17.30 -26.80
C GLY A 205 -35.72 -16.95 -25.77
N ARG A 206 -36.32 -17.96 -25.16
CA ARG A 206 -37.16 -17.82 -23.97
C ARG A 206 -36.56 -18.70 -22.87
N GLY A 207 -35.29 -18.48 -22.58
CA GLY A 207 -34.53 -19.28 -21.62
C GLY A 207 -34.55 -18.65 -20.22
N ARG A 208 -34.63 -19.46 -19.17
CA ARG A 208 -34.36 -19.00 -17.80
C ARG A 208 -32.83 -18.97 -17.61
N VAL A 209 -32.25 -17.79 -17.38
CA VAL A 209 -30.83 -17.70 -17.03
C VAL A 209 -30.66 -17.99 -15.54
N GLU A 210 -29.91 -19.04 -15.22
CA GLU A 210 -29.43 -19.28 -13.86
C GLU A 210 -28.20 -18.42 -13.57
N GLY A 211 -28.24 -17.71 -12.45
CA GLY A 211 -27.11 -16.94 -11.93
C GLY A 211 -27.54 -16.13 -10.71
N VAL A 212 -26.57 -15.48 -10.09
CA VAL A 212 -26.79 -14.68 -8.87
C VAL A 212 -26.97 -13.22 -9.26
N ASP A 213 -27.91 -12.54 -8.59
CA ASP A 213 -28.07 -11.10 -8.76
C ASP A 213 -26.81 -10.35 -8.30
N VAL A 214 -26.51 -9.25 -8.97
CA VAL A 214 -25.26 -8.54 -8.76
C VAL A 214 -25.14 -7.96 -7.35
N THR A 215 -26.25 -7.56 -6.72
CA THR A 215 -26.24 -7.03 -5.35
C THR A 215 -25.78 -8.09 -4.33
N THR A 216 -26.11 -9.34 -4.60
CA THR A 216 -25.77 -10.49 -3.74
C THR A 216 -24.28 -10.83 -3.81
N LEU A 217 -23.61 -10.57 -4.94
CA LEU A 217 -22.15 -10.71 -5.07
C LEU A 217 -21.40 -9.45 -4.63
N LEU A 218 -21.99 -8.27 -4.84
CA LEU A 218 -21.35 -6.99 -4.57
C LEU A 218 -21.16 -6.73 -3.08
N VAL A 219 -22.22 -6.91 -2.27
CA VAL A 219 -22.15 -6.53 -0.85
C VAL A 219 -21.09 -7.37 -0.11
N PRO A 220 -21.04 -8.71 -0.23
CA PRO A 220 -20.01 -9.50 0.41
C PRO A 220 -18.59 -9.17 -0.09
N SER A 221 -18.42 -8.97 -1.40
CA SER A 221 -17.11 -8.65 -1.96
C SER A 221 -16.61 -7.27 -1.52
N ALA A 222 -17.48 -6.26 -1.50
CA ALA A 222 -17.16 -4.94 -1.00
C ALA A 222 -16.81 -4.95 0.50
N VAL A 223 -17.54 -5.73 1.32
CA VAL A 223 -17.22 -5.90 2.75
C VAL A 223 -15.86 -6.56 2.93
N ILE A 224 -15.60 -7.69 2.26
CA ILE A 224 -14.33 -8.42 2.36
C ILE A 224 -13.17 -7.50 1.97
N VAL A 225 -13.28 -6.84 0.81
CA VAL A 225 -12.23 -5.93 0.35
C VAL A 225 -12.09 -4.73 1.28
N GLY A 226 -13.19 -4.14 1.75
CA GLY A 226 -13.18 -3.04 2.71
C GLY A 226 -12.46 -3.41 4.01
N THR A 227 -12.76 -4.58 4.58
CA THR A 227 -12.07 -5.10 5.77
C THR A 227 -10.57 -5.31 5.50
N VAL A 228 -10.21 -5.87 4.35
CA VAL A 228 -8.80 -6.04 3.95
C VAL A 228 -8.11 -4.69 3.80
N LEU A 229 -8.74 -3.69 3.19
CA LEU A 229 -8.19 -2.34 3.05
C LEU A 229 -7.99 -1.64 4.40
N ILE A 230 -8.94 -1.78 5.32
CA ILE A 230 -8.82 -1.23 6.68
C ILE A 230 -7.67 -1.92 7.43
N ALA A 231 -7.58 -3.25 7.34
CA ALA A 231 -6.48 -3.99 7.94
C ALA A 231 -5.11 -3.61 7.35
N LEU A 232 -5.04 -3.40 6.03
CA LEU A 232 -3.86 -2.91 5.34
C LEU A 232 -3.50 -1.49 5.79
N LEU A 233 -4.47 -0.59 5.85
CA LEU A 233 -4.28 0.77 6.32
C LEU A 233 -3.72 0.75 7.75
N TYR A 234 -4.34 -0.02 8.65
CA TYR A 234 -3.85 -0.20 10.02
C TYR A 234 -2.43 -0.75 10.06
N ALA A 235 -2.10 -1.78 9.28
CA ALA A 235 -0.74 -2.32 9.18
C ALA A 235 0.27 -1.28 8.65
N THR A 236 -0.17 -0.43 7.71
CA THR A 236 0.69 0.64 7.17
C THR A 236 0.85 1.81 8.13
N LEU A 237 -0.13 2.15 8.94
CA LEU A 237 -0.03 3.22 9.95
C LEU A 237 0.73 2.76 11.19
N SER A 238 0.51 1.52 11.63
CA SER A 238 1.13 0.97 12.86
C SER A 238 2.60 0.63 12.72
N ALA A 239 3.08 0.27 11.52
CA ALA A 239 4.51 0.03 11.35
C ALA A 239 5.26 1.37 11.16
N PRO A 240 6.21 1.72 12.05
CA PRO A 240 6.93 3.00 11.99
C PRO A 240 7.66 3.13 10.65
N ALA A 241 7.69 4.34 10.10
CA ALA A 241 8.33 4.62 8.81
C ALA A 241 9.84 4.36 8.89
N ALA A 242 10.52 4.08 7.77
CA ALA A 242 11.97 3.93 7.77
C ALA A 242 12.70 5.19 8.30
N GLU A 243 12.16 6.38 8.00
CA GLU A 243 12.67 7.66 8.53
C GLU A 243 12.54 7.75 10.05
N GLU A 244 11.40 7.32 10.59
CA GLU A 244 11.11 7.32 12.02
C GLU A 244 12.01 6.32 12.76
N ARG A 245 12.20 5.11 12.20
CA ARG A 245 13.17 4.14 12.74
C ARG A 245 14.61 4.66 12.68
N ALA A 246 14.98 5.40 11.64
CA ALA A 246 16.30 5.99 11.51
C ALA A 246 16.50 7.13 12.53
N ALA A 247 15.47 7.95 12.74
CA ALA A 247 15.47 8.99 13.77
C ALA A 247 15.52 8.40 15.18
N GLU A 248 14.75 7.35 15.46
CA GLU A 248 14.81 6.60 16.73
C GLU A 248 16.19 5.95 16.93
N ALA A 249 16.76 5.34 15.89
CA ALA A 249 18.09 4.73 15.96
C ALA A 249 19.19 5.77 16.17
N LEU A 250 19.09 6.94 15.54
CA LEU A 250 20.00 8.06 15.76
C LEU A 250 19.84 8.60 17.18
N MET A 251 18.61 8.84 17.64
CA MET A 251 18.32 9.29 19.00
C MET A 251 18.87 8.29 20.03
N ALA A 252 18.66 6.99 19.83
CA ALA A 252 19.20 5.95 20.70
C ALA A 252 20.74 5.90 20.70
N ARG A 253 21.40 6.22 19.57
CA ARG A 253 22.86 6.36 19.51
C ARG A 253 23.34 7.59 20.29
N LEU A 254 22.70 8.74 20.09
CA LEU A 254 23.03 9.97 20.81
C LEU A 254 22.83 9.81 22.32
N LEU A 255 21.74 9.16 22.75
CA LEU A 255 21.50 8.86 24.17
C LEU A 255 22.59 7.96 24.75
N ARG A 256 23.07 6.95 24.00
CA ARG A 256 24.20 6.12 24.43
C ARG A 256 25.51 6.89 24.51
N GLU A 257 25.79 7.75 23.54
CA GLU A 257 26.98 8.61 23.57
C GLU A 257 26.95 9.59 24.75
N CYS A 258 25.77 10.14 25.08
CA CYS A 258 25.60 10.96 26.28
C CYS A 258 25.83 10.18 27.58
N ASP A 259 25.32 8.94 27.68
CA ASP A 259 25.48 8.06 28.85
C ASP A 259 26.96 7.65 29.03
N GLU A 260 27.68 7.38 27.93
CA GLU A 260 29.12 7.09 27.97
C GLU A 260 29.98 8.32 28.31
N GLN A 261 29.52 9.53 27.98
CA GLN A 261 30.18 10.78 28.33
C GLN A 261 29.85 11.28 29.74
N GLU A 262 28.87 10.69 30.43
CA GLU A 262 28.56 11.06 31.80
C GLU A 262 29.73 10.64 32.71
N PRO A 263 30.42 11.58 33.37
CA PRO A 263 31.54 11.24 34.24
C PRO A 263 31.04 10.32 35.35
N PRO A 264 31.82 9.30 35.75
CA PRO A 264 31.39 8.36 36.78
C PRO A 264 30.93 9.14 38.01
N PRO A 265 29.78 8.78 38.62
CA PRO A 265 29.22 9.54 39.73
C PRO A 265 30.33 9.76 40.73
N ALA A 266 30.70 11.03 40.97
CA ALA A 266 31.82 11.40 41.81
C ALA A 266 31.72 10.57 43.08
N ALA A 267 32.69 9.67 43.28
CA ALA A 267 32.65 8.70 44.36
C ALA A 267 32.31 9.46 45.63
N ARG A 268 31.13 9.20 46.21
CA ARG A 268 30.71 9.88 47.45
C ARG A 268 31.89 9.77 48.40
N PRO A 269 32.45 10.88 48.89
CA PRO A 269 33.66 10.81 49.69
C PRO A 269 33.39 9.85 50.84
N THR A 270 34.18 8.77 50.90
CA THR A 270 34.08 7.78 51.97
C THR A 270 34.14 8.50 53.31
N ARG A 271 33.43 8.02 54.35
CA ARG A 271 33.47 8.62 55.70
C ARG A 271 34.90 8.90 56.20
N ALA A 272 35.86 8.10 55.76
CA ALA A 272 37.29 8.31 56.01
C ALA A 272 37.82 9.61 55.36
N THR A 273 37.60 9.80 54.05
CA THR A 273 38.00 11.01 53.31
C THR A 273 37.35 12.27 53.87
N MET A 274 36.07 12.17 54.25
CA MET A 274 35.32 13.26 54.89
C MET A 274 35.90 13.63 56.25
N ARG A 275 36.30 12.65 57.07
CA ARG A 275 36.96 12.87 58.36
C ARG A 275 38.34 13.51 58.20
N THR A 276 39.12 13.11 57.20
CA THR A 276 40.45 13.69 56.95
C THR A 276 40.34 15.13 56.49
N GLN A 277 39.40 15.45 55.59
CA GLN A 277 39.14 16.83 55.19
C GLN A 277 38.69 17.68 56.37
N LEU A 278 37.73 17.22 57.18
CA LEU A 278 37.29 17.93 58.39
C LEU A 278 38.43 18.19 59.38
N ARG A 279 39.31 17.21 59.61
CA ARG A 279 40.48 17.41 60.48
C ARG A 279 41.46 18.45 59.94
N HIS A 280 41.68 18.47 58.63
CA HIS A 280 42.54 19.45 57.99
C HIS A 280 41.93 20.87 58.04
N THR A 281 40.62 21.00 57.85
CA THR A 281 39.94 22.30 57.95
C THR A 281 39.92 22.83 59.39
N VAL A 282 39.79 21.95 60.39
CA VAL A 282 39.88 22.33 61.80
C VAL A 282 41.31 22.74 62.17
N ALA A 283 42.33 21.99 61.74
CA ALA A 283 43.72 22.36 62.00
C ALA A 283 44.11 23.72 61.42
N LEU A 284 43.66 24.04 60.20
CA LEU A 284 43.88 25.36 59.59
C LEU A 284 43.15 26.50 60.32
N ARG A 285 42.05 26.20 61.02
CA ARG A 285 41.32 27.16 61.82
C ARG A 285 41.99 27.40 63.18
N ASP A 286 42.62 26.38 63.75
CA ASP A 286 43.32 26.46 65.02
C ASP A 286 44.70 27.14 64.90
N ASP A 287 45.33 27.11 63.71
CA ASP A 287 46.57 27.83 63.41
C ASP A 287 46.36 29.29 62.94
N ALA A 288 45.11 29.78 62.91
CA ALA A 288 44.84 31.18 62.57
C ALA A 288 45.22 32.09 63.75
N PRO A 289 46.13 33.08 63.58
CA PRO A 289 46.50 33.98 64.67
C PRO A 289 45.30 34.80 65.14
N ALA A 290 45.14 34.90 66.46
CA ALA A 290 44.07 35.66 67.10
C ALA A 290 44.05 37.12 66.61
N GLU A 291 42.87 37.61 66.21
CA GLU A 291 42.67 39.02 65.87
C GLU A 291 43.12 39.93 67.04
N PRO A 292 43.93 40.96 66.80
CA PRO A 292 44.33 41.88 67.85
C PRO A 292 43.13 42.69 68.34
N THR A 293 42.93 42.67 69.66
CA THR A 293 41.92 43.42 70.40
C THR A 293 41.99 44.93 70.12
N PRO A 294 40.86 45.64 69.88
CA PRO A 294 40.89 47.08 69.64
C PRO A 294 41.02 47.82 70.98
N GLY A 295 42.14 48.52 71.19
CA GLY A 295 42.42 49.20 72.46
C GLY A 295 43.39 50.38 72.38
N SER A 296 42.81 51.58 72.46
CA SER A 296 43.37 52.84 72.98
C SER A 296 44.30 53.70 72.10
N ALA A 297 43.73 54.85 71.72
CA ALA A 297 44.23 56.22 71.87
C ALA A 297 45.59 56.61 71.25
N PHE A 298 45.52 57.45 70.20
CA PHE A 298 46.47 58.56 70.04
C PHE A 298 45.82 59.76 69.31
N VAL A 299 45.72 60.88 70.03
CA VAL A 299 45.52 62.28 69.59
C VAL A 299 46.84 62.96 69.98
N PRO A 300 47.56 63.81 69.19
CA PRO A 300 47.13 65.12 68.63
C PRO A 300 47.84 65.46 67.27
N ARG A 301 47.77 66.62 66.60
CA ARG A 301 47.36 68.02 66.84
C ARG A 301 46.69 68.58 65.58
#